data_AF-A0A944HSU4-F1
#
_entry.id   AF-A0A944HSU4-F1
#
_cell.length_a   1.000
_cell.length_b   1.000
_cell.length_c   1.000
_cell.angle_alpha   90.00
_cell.angle_beta   90.00
_cell.angle_gamma   90.00
#
_symmetry.space_group_name_H-M   'P 1'
#
loop_
_entity.id
_entity.type
_entity.pdbx_description
1 polymer ?
#
loop_
_entity_poly.entity_id
_entity_poly.type
_entity_poly.pdbx_seq_one_letter_code
_entity_poly.pdbx_strand_id
1 'polypeptide(L)'
;MATRMLWDATWYWPLLYALARQRYATSDARRARGALDRGIALYEAIRPEVAVEEAEHEGTLETYRLMLELRIELVMKDGWMDQSLDLIERSKARLGPSSWSPGTAKKWTSSDQLTQPRSLARRQSCSTTSSARTPPSWPTTGLAGPLCCSSTWQKRVCEN
;
A
#
# COMPACT_ATOMS: atom_id res chain seq x y z
N MET A 1 -17.30 20.79 16.09
CA MET A 1 -15.86 20.55 16.29
C MET A 1 -15.32 19.34 15.51
N ALA A 2 -16.07 18.71 14.61
CA ALA A 2 -15.58 17.60 13.75
C ALA A 2 -14.87 18.06 12.47
N THR A 3 -15.13 19.30 12.03
CA THR A 3 -14.62 19.86 10.76
C THR A 3 -13.12 20.10 10.72
N ARG A 4 -12.39 20.05 11.84
CA ARG A 4 -10.94 20.33 11.86
C ARG A 4 -10.06 19.10 11.64
N MET A 5 -10.58 17.88 11.81
CA MET A 5 -9.83 16.64 11.54
C MET A 5 -9.91 16.18 10.08
N LEU A 6 -10.89 16.65 9.30
CA LEU A 6 -11.07 16.23 7.91
C LEU A 6 -9.96 16.72 6.96
N TRP A 7 -9.35 17.87 7.27
CA TRP A 7 -8.38 18.53 6.40
C TRP A 7 -6.98 17.90 6.40
N ASP A 8 -6.65 17.08 7.39
CA ASP A 8 -5.37 16.34 7.42
C ASP A 8 -5.43 15.07 6.56
N ALA A 9 -6.64 14.56 6.28
CA ALA A 9 -6.83 13.31 5.54
C ALA A 9 -6.62 13.47 4.03
N THR A 10 -6.81 14.67 3.45
CA THR A 10 -6.71 14.93 2.01
C THR A 10 -5.35 14.56 1.42
N TRP A 11 -4.27 14.65 2.20
CA TRP A 11 -2.93 14.25 1.78
C TRP A 11 -2.70 12.73 1.78
N TYR A 12 -3.55 11.97 2.47
CA TYR A 12 -3.34 10.54 2.70
C TYR A 12 -3.69 9.69 1.47
N TRP A 13 -4.75 10.04 0.73
CA TRP A 13 -5.16 9.28 -0.46
C TRP A 13 -4.15 9.33 -1.61
N PRO A 14 -3.63 10.51 -2.02
CA PRO A 14 -2.59 10.56 -3.05
C PRO A 14 -1.34 9.78 -2.65
N LEU A 15 -0.98 9.79 -1.35
CA LEU A 15 0.15 9.04 -0.83
C LEU A 15 -0.08 7.52 -0.94
N LEU A 16 -1.26 7.02 -0.56
CA LEU A 16 -1.59 5.60 -0.68
C LEU A 16 -1.64 5.15 -2.14
N TYR A 17 -2.19 5.98 -3.02
CA TYR A 17 -2.18 5.72 -4.46
C TYR A 17 -0.75 5.66 -5.02
N ALA A 18 0.10 6.64 -4.68
CA ALA A 18 1.51 6.65 -5.09
C ALA A 18 2.27 5.42 -4.56
N LEU A 19 2.04 5.03 -3.29
CA LEU A 19 2.62 3.83 -2.70
C LEU A 19 2.15 2.57 -3.43
N ALA A 20 0.85 2.45 -3.72
CA ALA A 20 0.30 1.32 -4.47
C ALA A 20 0.92 1.21 -5.87
N ARG A 21 1.05 2.33 -6.59
CA ARG A 21 1.72 2.37 -7.90
C ARG A 21 3.18 1.95 -7.83
N GLN A 22 3.93 2.45 -6.85
CA GLN A 22 5.32 2.05 -6.65
C GLN A 22 5.43 0.53 -6.41
N ARG A 23 4.54 -0.02 -5.56
CA ARG A 23 4.52 -1.46 -5.28
C ARG A 23 4.14 -2.29 -6.51
N TYR A 24 3.17 -1.81 -7.29
CA TYR A 24 2.78 -2.41 -8.56
C TYR A 24 3.96 -2.48 -9.54
N ALA A 25 4.71 -1.38 -9.69
CA ALA A 25 5.90 -1.35 -10.55
C ALA A 25 6.99 -2.32 -10.09
N THR A 26 7.14 -2.53 -8.78
CA THR A 26 8.07 -3.51 -8.21
C THR A 26 7.53 -4.94 -8.18
N SER A 27 6.38 -5.21 -8.81
CA SER A 27 5.69 -6.52 -8.80
C SER A 27 5.33 -7.05 -7.40
N ASP A 28 5.22 -6.18 -6.39
CA ASP A 28 4.79 -6.52 -5.03
C ASP A 28 3.25 -6.37 -4.92
N ALA A 29 2.53 -7.27 -5.58
CA ALA A 29 1.07 -7.22 -5.68
C ALA A 29 0.36 -7.28 -4.31
N ARG A 30 0.92 -8.00 -3.34
CA ARG A 30 0.35 -8.08 -1.98
C ARG A 30 0.35 -6.72 -1.29
N ARG A 31 1.47 -5.99 -1.33
CA ARG A 31 1.54 -4.66 -0.71
C ARG A 31 0.79 -3.60 -1.50
N ALA A 32 0.78 -3.69 -2.83
CA ALA A 32 -0.03 -2.81 -3.67
C ALA A 32 -1.51 -2.91 -3.30
N ARG A 33 -2.05 -4.13 -3.20
CA ARG A 33 -3.44 -4.37 -2.78
C ARG A 33 -3.73 -3.82 -1.38
N GLY A 34 -2.86 -4.10 -0.40
CA GLY A 34 -3.06 -3.59 0.96
C GLY A 34 -3.09 -2.06 1.05
N ALA A 35 -2.31 -1.35 0.22
CA ALA A 35 -2.35 0.11 0.14
C ALA A 35 -3.67 0.61 -0.49
N LEU A 36 -4.11 -0.02 -1.58
CA LEU A 36 -5.36 0.32 -2.27
C LEU A 36 -6.59 0.03 -1.41
N ASP A 37 -6.66 -1.14 -0.79
CA ASP A 37 -7.77 -1.53 0.08
C ASP A 37 -7.93 -0.53 1.24
N ARG A 38 -6.80 -0.06 1.80
CA ARG A 38 -6.81 0.95 2.86
C ARG A 38 -7.26 2.33 2.35
N GLY A 39 -6.85 2.73 1.15
CA GLY A 39 -7.23 4.01 0.56
C GLY A 39 -8.70 4.07 0.18
N ILE A 40 -9.20 2.99 -0.42
CA ILE A 40 -10.63 2.81 -0.74
C ILE A 40 -11.45 2.84 0.54
N ALA A 41 -11.10 2.05 1.56
CA ALA A 41 -11.84 2.01 2.82
C ALA A 41 -11.89 3.37 3.51
N LEU A 42 -10.80 4.14 3.50
CA LEU A 42 -10.78 5.49 4.07
C LEU A 42 -11.67 6.47 3.31
N TYR A 43 -11.66 6.40 1.97
CA TYR A 43 -12.55 7.24 1.17
C TYR A 43 -14.02 6.89 1.46
N GLU A 44 -14.36 5.61 1.47
CA GLU A 44 -15.73 5.16 1.74
C GLU A 44 -16.21 5.53 3.15
N ALA A 45 -15.31 5.51 4.15
CA ALA A 45 -15.64 5.90 5.52
C ALA A 45 -15.94 7.40 5.64
N ILE A 46 -15.22 8.25 4.90
CA ILE A 46 -15.35 9.72 4.98
C ILE A 46 -16.43 10.23 4.02
N ARG A 47 -16.79 9.47 2.98
CA ARG A 47 -17.78 9.86 1.97
C ARG A 47 -19.09 10.40 2.53
N PRO A 48 -19.75 9.82 3.57
CA PRO A 48 -21.00 10.36 4.09
C PRO A 48 -20.90 11.82 4.54
N GLU A 49 -19.71 12.25 4.98
CA GLU A 49 -19.44 13.62 5.42
C GLU A 49 -19.13 14.54 4.23
N VAL A 50 -18.51 14.00 3.19
CA VAL A 50 -18.07 14.70 1.96
C VAL A 50 -19.19 14.80 0.90
N ALA A 51 -20.15 13.89 0.91
CA ALA A 51 -21.19 13.77 -0.13
C ALA A 51 -22.19 14.93 -0.17
N VAL A 52 -22.19 15.82 0.82
CA VAL A 52 -23.06 17.00 0.84
C VAL A 52 -22.62 18.03 -0.20
N GLU A 53 -21.32 18.09 -0.52
CA GLU A 53 -20.74 19.07 -1.45
C GLU A 53 -19.69 18.39 -2.36
N GLU A 54 -20.09 17.37 -3.13
CA GLU A 54 -19.18 16.61 -4.04
C GLU A 54 -18.37 17.52 -4.97
N ALA A 55 -18.87 18.73 -5.28
CA ALA A 55 -18.18 19.76 -6.06
C ALA A 55 -16.87 20.28 -5.40
N GLU A 56 -16.78 20.32 -4.07
CA GLU A 56 -15.58 20.79 -3.36
C GLU A 56 -14.46 19.74 -3.31
N HIS A 57 -14.78 18.50 -3.67
CA HIS A 57 -13.90 17.34 -3.47
C HIS A 57 -13.55 16.60 -4.76
N GLU A 58 -13.66 17.28 -5.92
CA GLU A 58 -13.39 16.69 -7.23
C GLU A 58 -12.04 15.96 -7.30
N GLY A 59 -10.97 16.52 -6.71
CA GLY A 59 -9.66 15.87 -6.68
C GLY A 59 -9.60 14.59 -5.81
N THR A 60 -10.40 14.53 -4.75
CA THR A 60 -10.47 13.34 -3.87
C THR A 60 -11.25 12.22 -4.56
N LEU A 61 -12.36 12.58 -5.22
CA LEU A 61 -13.13 11.66 -6.04
C LEU A 61 -12.28 11.08 -7.19
N GLU A 62 -11.48 11.91 -7.83
CA GLU A 62 -10.60 11.47 -8.91
C GLU A 62 -9.53 10.51 -8.41
N THR A 63 -8.88 10.82 -7.28
CA THR A 63 -7.91 9.91 -6.65
C THR A 63 -8.55 8.57 -6.29
N TYR A 64 -9.79 8.58 -5.80
CA TYR A 64 -10.57 7.37 -5.52
C TYR A 64 -10.83 6.54 -6.79
N ARG A 65 -11.23 7.17 -7.90
CA ARG A 65 -11.39 6.48 -9.19
C ARG A 65 -10.09 5.81 -9.63
N LEU A 66 -8.97 6.53 -9.56
CA LEU A 66 -7.65 5.98 -9.92
C LEU A 66 -7.25 4.78 -9.04
N MET A 67 -7.58 4.80 -7.75
CA MET A 67 -7.35 3.66 -6.85
C MET A 67 -8.21 2.46 -7.24
N LEU A 68 -9.48 2.66 -7.60
CA LEU A 68 -10.37 1.59 -8.06
C LEU A 68 -9.90 0.99 -9.38
N GLU A 69 -9.53 1.81 -10.36
CA GLU A 69 -8.99 1.37 -11.65
C GLU A 69 -7.76 0.47 -11.44
N LEU A 70 -6.78 0.94 -10.67
CA LEU A 70 -5.56 0.17 -10.40
C LEU A 70 -5.86 -1.12 -9.62
N ARG A 71 -6.84 -1.08 -8.70
CA ARG A 71 -7.23 -2.28 -7.94
C ARG A 71 -7.86 -3.33 -8.85
N ILE A 72 -8.73 -2.92 -9.77
CA ILE A 72 -9.36 -3.82 -10.74
C ILE A 72 -8.31 -4.41 -11.67
N GLU A 73 -7.37 -3.61 -12.18
CA GLU A 73 -6.27 -4.10 -13.01
C GLU A 73 -5.46 -5.20 -12.30
N LEU A 74 -5.10 -4.97 -11.03
CA LEU A 74 -4.41 -5.95 -10.19
C LEU A 74 -5.20 -7.25 -10.01
N VAL A 75 -6.50 -7.14 -9.72
CA VAL A 75 -7.39 -8.30 -9.53
C VAL A 75 -7.52 -9.13 -10.80
N MET A 76 -7.69 -8.46 -11.94
CA MET A 76 -7.78 -9.09 -13.25
C MET A 76 -6.48 -9.84 -13.60
N LYS A 77 -5.33 -9.22 -13.32
CA LYS A 77 -4.01 -9.82 -13.54
C LYS A 77 -3.76 -11.06 -12.67
N ASP A 78 -4.25 -11.05 -11.42
CA ASP A 78 -4.12 -12.16 -10.47
C ASP A 78 -5.18 -13.27 -10.67
N GLY A 79 -6.13 -13.09 -11.60
CA GLY A 79 -7.20 -14.06 -11.89
C GLY A 79 -8.34 -14.09 -10.87
N TRP A 80 -8.50 -13.03 -10.07
CA TRP A 80 -9.45 -12.96 -8.95
C TRP A 80 -10.79 -12.32 -9.37
N MET A 81 -11.41 -12.83 -10.45
CA MET A 81 -12.54 -12.18 -11.15
C MET A 81 -13.71 -11.78 -10.23
N ASP A 82 -14.08 -12.62 -9.26
CA ASP A 82 -15.22 -12.32 -8.36
C ASP A 82 -15.02 -11.03 -7.57
N GLN A 83 -13.79 -10.77 -7.12
CA GLN A 83 -13.47 -9.52 -6.40
C GLN A 83 -13.54 -8.30 -7.32
N SER A 84 -13.27 -8.47 -8.61
CA SER A 84 -13.33 -7.35 -9.56
C SER A 84 -14.77 -6.94 -9.82
N LEU A 85 -15.68 -7.92 -9.91
CA LEU A 85 -17.10 -7.67 -10.10
C LEU A 85 -17.69 -6.96 -8.87
N ASP A 86 -17.38 -7.43 -7.65
CA ASP A 86 -17.79 -6.77 -6.42
C ASP A 86 -17.30 -5.31 -6.36
N LEU A 87 -16.03 -5.06 -6.70
CA LEU A 87 -15.49 -3.70 -6.76
C LEU A 87 -16.21 -2.83 -7.79
N ILE A 88 -16.52 -3.37 -8.98
CA ILE A 88 -17.24 -2.63 -10.03
C ILE A 88 -18.67 -2.31 -9.58
N GLU A 89 -19.38 -3.26 -8.98
CA GLU A 89 -20.75 -3.08 -8.50
C GLU A 89 -20.79 -2.04 -7.38
N ARG A 90 -19.88 -2.13 -6.41
CA ARG A 90 -19.72 -1.12 -5.37
C ARG A 90 -19.41 0.25 -5.97
N SER A 91 -18.49 0.32 -6.93
CA SER A 91 -18.10 1.58 -7.58
C SER A 91 -19.26 2.22 -8.34
N LYS A 92 -20.05 1.43 -9.08
CA LYS A 92 -21.24 1.89 -9.80
C LYS A 92 -22.29 2.45 -8.84
N ALA A 93 -22.51 1.79 -7.71
CA ALA A 93 -23.43 2.26 -6.68
C ALA A 93 -23.00 3.61 -6.06
N ARG A 94 -21.72 3.98 -6.17
CA ARG A 94 -21.19 5.25 -5.64
C ARG A 94 -21.07 6.35 -6.68
N LEU A 95 -20.58 6.03 -7.87
CA LEU A 95 -20.20 7.01 -8.88
C LEU A 95 -21.33 7.27 -9.90
N GLY A 96 -22.37 6.45 -9.90
CA GLY A 96 -23.47 6.52 -10.86
C GLY A 96 -23.11 5.90 -12.22
N PRO A 97 -24.11 5.64 -13.09
CA PRO A 97 -23.93 4.89 -14.33
C PRO A 97 -23.06 5.59 -15.39
N SER A 98 -22.98 6.92 -15.34
CA SER A 98 -22.39 7.76 -16.40
C SER A 98 -20.90 8.06 -16.22
N SER A 99 -20.35 7.88 -15.02
CA SER A 99 -18.97 8.28 -14.71
C SER A 99 -17.98 7.12 -14.73
N TRP A 100 -18.46 5.87 -14.82
CA TRP A 100 -17.63 4.68 -14.83
C TRP A 100 -17.42 4.17 -16.26
N SER A 101 -16.24 4.45 -16.84
CA SER A 101 -15.80 3.82 -18.10
C SER A 101 -14.51 3.05 -17.86
N PRO A 102 -14.50 1.71 -17.92
CA PRO A 102 -13.29 0.90 -17.72
C PRO A 102 -12.24 1.07 -18.84
N GLY A 103 -12.51 1.92 -19.85
CA GLY A 103 -11.64 2.16 -20.99
C GLY A 103 -10.55 3.23 -20.80
N THR A 104 -10.57 4.01 -19.72
CA THR A 104 -9.59 5.08 -19.45
C THR A 104 -8.19 4.55 -19.10
N ALA A 105 -8.09 3.32 -18.58
CA ALA A 105 -6.81 2.67 -18.28
C ALA A 105 -5.88 2.54 -19.52
N LYS A 106 -6.43 2.56 -20.75
CA LYS A 106 -5.63 2.44 -21.99
C LYS A 106 -4.78 3.66 -22.35
N LYS A 107 -4.89 4.79 -21.64
CA LYS A 107 -4.06 5.98 -21.87
C LYS A 107 -2.92 6.19 -20.88
N TRP A 108 -2.67 5.24 -19.98
CA TRP A 108 -1.43 5.21 -19.20
C TRP A 108 -0.28 4.65 -20.05
N THR A 109 -0.10 5.22 -21.24
CA THR A 109 1.16 5.08 -21.94
C THR A 109 2.22 5.77 -21.09
N SER A 110 3.43 5.21 -21.11
CA SER A 110 4.60 5.55 -20.29
C SER A 110 5.06 7.04 -20.27
N SER A 111 4.27 7.98 -20.79
CA SER A 111 4.57 9.41 -20.90
C SER A 111 4.21 10.24 -19.65
N ASP A 112 3.34 9.77 -18.75
CA ASP A 112 3.10 10.45 -17.45
C ASP A 112 4.15 10.05 -16.39
N GLN A 113 5.41 10.15 -16.82
CA GLN A 113 6.54 10.41 -15.92
C GLN A 113 6.30 11.80 -15.32
N LEU A 114 5.48 11.86 -14.27
CA LEU A 114 5.42 13.00 -13.38
C LEU A 114 6.85 13.37 -12.99
N THR A 115 7.26 14.53 -13.51
CA THR A 115 8.41 15.32 -13.13
C THR A 115 8.79 15.08 -11.68
N GLN A 116 9.82 14.27 -11.46
CA GLN A 116 10.49 14.27 -10.18
C GLN A 116 11.06 15.67 -9.94
N PRO A 117 10.93 16.26 -8.75
CA PRO A 117 11.70 17.44 -8.40
C PRO A 117 13.19 17.10 -8.49
N ARG A 118 13.82 17.61 -9.55
CA ARG A 118 15.26 17.55 -9.82
C ARG A 118 15.97 18.49 -8.84
N SER A 119 16.26 18.00 -7.64
CA SER A 119 17.17 18.64 -6.68
C SER A 119 17.48 17.60 -5.58
N LEU A 120 18.68 17.12 -5.31
CA LEU A 120 20.03 17.55 -5.62
C LEU A 120 20.89 16.29 -5.77
N ALA A 121 21.51 16.13 -6.94
CA ALA A 121 22.73 15.34 -7.04
C ALA A 121 23.83 16.09 -6.29
N ARG A 122 24.05 15.76 -5.00
CA ARG A 122 25.32 16.06 -4.34
C ARG A 122 26.03 14.76 -4.02
N ARG A 123 26.95 14.44 -4.92
CA ARG A 123 28.09 13.53 -4.76
C ARG A 123 28.53 13.42 -3.29
N GLN A 124 28.67 12.20 -2.80
CA GLN A 124 29.78 11.82 -1.93
C GLN A 124 30.16 10.35 -2.19
N SER A 125 31.11 10.22 -3.11
CA SER A 125 32.03 9.09 -3.23
C SER A 125 33.06 9.20 -2.12
N CYS A 126 33.17 8.20 -1.25
CA CYS A 126 34.37 7.82 -0.47
C CYS A 126 34.14 6.36 0.00
N SER A 127 34.80 5.37 -0.60
CA SER A 127 36.06 4.76 -0.13
C SER A 127 35.85 3.66 0.92
N THR A 128 36.01 2.43 0.44
CA THR A 128 36.22 1.19 1.18
C THR A 128 37.40 1.34 2.15
N THR A 129 37.15 1.23 3.46
CA THR A 129 38.15 0.80 4.43
C THR A 129 37.52 -0.17 5.41
N SER A 130 38.01 -1.40 5.33
CA SER A 130 37.84 -2.45 6.31
C SER A 130 38.41 -1.99 7.65
N SER A 131 37.59 -2.02 8.70
CA SER A 131 38.09 -2.02 10.07
C SER A 131 37.10 -2.78 10.95
N ALA A 132 37.49 -4.00 11.29
CA ALA A 132 36.85 -4.83 12.30
C ALA A 132 36.74 -4.02 13.60
N ARG A 133 35.51 -3.76 14.03
CA ARG A 133 35.23 -3.15 15.34
C ARG A 133 34.47 -4.16 16.18
N THR A 134 35.21 -4.72 17.13
CA THR A 134 34.78 -5.60 18.21
C THR A 134 33.55 -5.01 18.92
N PRO A 135 32.50 -5.81 19.21
CA PRO A 135 31.39 -5.34 20.04
C PRO A 135 31.85 -5.14 21.50
N PRO A 136 31.33 -4.12 22.22
CA PRO A 136 31.60 -3.96 23.64
C PRO A 136 30.94 -5.09 24.45
N SER A 137 31.76 -5.76 25.25
CA SER A 137 31.38 -6.76 26.25
C SER A 137 30.44 -6.16 27.29
N TRP A 138 29.28 -6.78 27.46
CA TRP A 138 28.36 -6.50 28.57
C TRP A 138 28.93 -7.08 29.87
N PRO A 139 28.76 -6.42 31.03
CA PRO A 139 29.23 -6.97 32.29
C PRO A 139 28.41 -8.19 32.70
N THR A 140 29.06 -9.35 32.71
CA THR A 140 28.57 -10.58 33.31
C THR A 140 28.56 -10.43 34.83
N THR A 141 27.37 -10.26 35.39
CA THR A 141 27.06 -10.65 36.77
C THR A 141 26.06 -11.80 36.60
N GLY A 142 26.42 -13.07 36.71
CA GLY A 142 27.04 -13.66 37.88
C GLY A 142 25.96 -14.14 38.85
N LEU A 143 25.01 -14.98 38.41
CA LEU A 143 24.20 -15.82 39.29
C LEU A 143 23.98 -17.19 38.65
N ALA A 144 24.37 -18.19 39.42
CA ALA A 144 24.45 -19.60 39.10
C ALA A 144 23.07 -20.27 39.00
N GLY A 145 22.99 -21.35 38.23
CA GLY A 145 21.92 -22.34 38.31
C GLY A 145 21.92 -23.32 37.14
N PRO A 146 22.31 -24.60 37.34
CA PRO A 146 22.23 -25.63 36.31
C PRO A 146 20.94 -26.47 36.47
N LEU A 147 20.13 -26.56 35.42
CA LEU A 147 19.15 -27.63 35.18
C LEU A 147 19.17 -27.89 33.67
N CYS A 148 19.91 -28.88 33.16
CA CYS A 148 19.52 -30.28 32.95
C CYS A 148 18.23 -30.51 32.14
N CYS A 149 18.32 -31.51 31.25
CA CYS A 149 17.32 -32.17 30.39
C CYS A 149 17.10 -31.53 28.99
N SER A 150 17.74 -32.04 27.92
CA SER A 150 17.46 -33.29 27.16
C SER A 150 16.24 -33.12 26.25
N SER A 151 16.43 -32.81 24.96
CA SER A 151 16.60 -33.73 23.82
C SER A 151 15.30 -34.31 23.26
N THR A 152 15.31 -34.48 21.94
CA THR A 152 14.44 -35.32 21.08
C THR A 152 12.98 -34.92 20.89
N TRP A 153 12.64 -34.44 19.68
CA TRP A 153 11.46 -34.92 18.95
C TRP A 153 11.78 -34.99 17.45
N GLN A 154 12.02 -36.22 16.99
CA GLN A 154 12.25 -36.61 15.62
C GLN A 154 11.27 -37.76 15.31
N LYS A 155 10.51 -37.61 14.21
CA LYS A 155 9.93 -38.66 13.34
C LYS A 155 8.75 -39.55 13.80
N ARG A 156 7.83 -39.65 12.83
CA ARG A 156 6.97 -40.78 12.39
C ARG A 156 5.62 -40.99 13.06
N VAL A 157 4.57 -40.91 12.23
CA VAL A 157 3.55 -41.96 12.10
C VAL A 157 3.21 -42.13 10.62
N CYS A 158 3.43 -43.33 10.09
CA CYS A 158 2.82 -43.86 8.88
C CYS A 158 1.60 -44.71 9.28
N GLU A 159 0.71 -44.92 8.30
CA GLU A 159 -0.21 -46.05 8.13
C GLU A 159 -1.46 -46.15 9.02
N ASN A 160 -2.61 -46.02 8.35
CA ASN A 160 -3.61 -47.08 8.30
C ASN A 160 -4.21 -47.15 6.89
#